data_AF-W6KM79-F1
#
_entry.id   AF-W6KM79-F1
#
_cell.length_a   1.000
_cell.length_b   1.000
_cell.length_c   1.000
_cell.angle_alpha   90.00
_cell.angle_beta   90.00
_cell.angle_gamma   90.00
#
_symmetry.space_group_name_H-M   'P 1'
#
loop_
_entity.id
_entity.type
_entity.pdbx_description
1 polymer ?
#
loop_
_entity_poly.entity_id
_entity_poly.type
_entity_poly.pdbx_seq_one_letter_code
_entity_poly.pdbx_strand_id
1 'polypeptide(L)'
;MGLRLSDQSLELRTAVADPKVALDYGPSDRDYVVAHLEPGILPRRQFFPNTKWRYCRGVGMYFCPFTGVHLPGALRDARYIVYAREKGMDHLFPDYFLDARIGPRSMRTEQWWLERGIGEKIDCDGIYEDQEMPPKYPYDPYEKELPGFQRCLEQPVHFCRGVSSVLDDMRNMYWYLPHTREYGFRIIDPEQRVDFQPIRILPAPYCPWCGTRLPSSLRTQWEERVRNRGLDPDDLVASHPPPKGWPEELTTSAWWKNEGL
;
A
#
# COMPACT_ATOMS: atom_id res chain seq x y z
N MET A 1 1.71 -19.88 -18.84
CA MET A 1 2.14 -20.46 -17.56
C MET A 1 2.10 -19.35 -16.53
N GLY A 2 1.13 -19.38 -15.61
CA GLY A 2 0.91 -18.32 -14.63
C GLY A 2 2.09 -18.12 -13.68
N LEU A 3 2.20 -16.89 -13.18
CA LEU A 3 3.22 -16.50 -12.20
C LEU A 3 3.06 -17.34 -10.93
N ARG A 4 4.14 -18.01 -10.51
CA ARG A 4 4.16 -18.78 -9.25
C ARG A 4 4.49 -17.86 -8.08
N LEU A 5 4.08 -18.27 -6.88
CA LEU A 5 4.49 -17.57 -5.66
C LEU A 5 6.01 -17.62 -5.46
N SER A 6 6.65 -18.69 -5.93
CA SER A 6 8.11 -18.82 -5.95
C SER A 6 8.80 -17.76 -6.81
N ASP A 7 8.10 -17.18 -7.77
CA ASP A 7 8.68 -16.25 -8.75
C ASP A 7 8.72 -14.81 -8.20
N GLN A 8 8.28 -14.62 -6.96
CA GLN A 8 8.25 -13.31 -6.31
C GLN A 8 9.62 -12.89 -5.83
N SER A 9 9.86 -11.58 -5.90
CA SER A 9 11.10 -10.99 -5.44
C SER A 9 11.36 -11.31 -3.96
N LEU A 10 12.63 -11.43 -3.60
CA LEU A 10 13.02 -11.68 -2.21
C LEU A 10 12.54 -10.53 -1.32
N GLU A 11 12.66 -9.30 -1.79
CA GLU A 11 12.25 -8.06 -1.12
C GLU A 11 10.75 -8.09 -0.80
N LEU A 12 9.90 -8.50 -1.75
CA LEU A 12 8.46 -8.61 -1.50
C LEU A 12 8.15 -9.63 -0.41
N ARG A 13 8.79 -10.79 -0.48
CA ARG A 13 8.59 -11.86 0.52
C ARG A 13 9.08 -11.43 1.91
N THR A 14 10.23 -10.75 1.97
CA THR A 14 10.76 -10.17 3.21
C THR A 14 9.83 -9.11 3.78
N ALA A 15 9.34 -8.19 2.95
CA ALA A 15 8.43 -7.13 3.37
C ALA A 15 7.12 -7.69 3.96
N VAL A 16 6.52 -8.69 3.29
CA VAL A 16 5.29 -9.34 3.74
C VAL A 16 5.49 -10.18 5.01
N ALA A 17 6.69 -10.73 5.19
CA ALA A 17 7.03 -11.51 6.39
C ALA A 17 7.32 -10.63 7.61
N ASP A 18 7.66 -9.34 7.41
CA ASP A 18 7.93 -8.41 8.48
C ASP A 18 6.63 -7.88 9.08
N PRO A 19 6.30 -8.20 10.34
CA PRO A 19 5.06 -7.75 10.98
C PRO A 19 5.00 -6.23 11.17
N LYS A 20 6.11 -5.52 11.01
CA LYS A 20 6.18 -4.05 11.08
C LYS A 20 5.82 -3.39 9.76
N VAL A 21 5.93 -4.09 8.64
CA VAL A 21 5.59 -3.51 7.33
C VAL A 21 4.10 -3.68 7.10
N ALA A 22 3.43 -2.59 6.74
CA ALA A 22 1.98 -2.56 6.54
C ALA A 22 1.56 -3.12 5.17
N LEU A 23 2.00 -4.35 4.91
CA LEU A 23 1.79 -5.11 3.69
C LEU A 23 1.45 -6.55 4.08
N ASP A 24 0.33 -7.08 3.59
CA ASP A 24 -0.11 -8.44 3.90
C ASP A 24 -0.26 -9.28 2.62
N TYR A 25 -0.24 -10.60 2.80
CA TYR A 25 -0.46 -11.57 1.74
C TYR A 25 -1.55 -12.57 2.16
N GLY A 26 -2.65 -12.59 1.43
CA GLY A 26 -3.73 -13.55 1.60
C GLY A 26 -3.50 -14.81 0.76
N PRO A 27 -3.08 -15.94 1.34
CA PRO A 27 -2.77 -17.15 0.56
C PRO A 27 -4.00 -17.76 -0.12
N SER A 28 -5.20 -17.53 0.42
CA SER A 28 -6.45 -18.05 -0.13
C SER A 28 -6.78 -17.42 -1.49
N ASP A 29 -6.47 -16.14 -1.65
CA ASP A 29 -6.83 -15.35 -2.82
C ASP A 29 -5.59 -14.90 -3.63
N ARG A 30 -4.39 -15.26 -3.16
CA ARG A 30 -3.07 -14.88 -3.69
C ARG A 30 -2.90 -13.36 -3.84
N ASP A 31 -3.58 -12.61 -2.99
CA ASP A 31 -3.61 -11.16 -3.01
C ASP A 31 -2.53 -10.57 -2.10
N TYR A 32 -1.86 -9.56 -2.62
CA TYR A 32 -1.03 -8.65 -1.82
C TYR A 32 -1.85 -7.42 -1.56
N VAL A 33 -1.93 -7.00 -0.31
CA VAL A 33 -2.77 -5.86 0.08
C VAL A 33 -1.97 -4.89 0.93
N VAL A 34 -2.11 -3.60 0.62
CA VAL A 34 -1.72 -2.53 1.57
C VAL A 34 -2.67 -2.63 2.76
N ALA A 35 -2.12 -2.69 3.97
CA ALA A 35 -2.94 -2.76 5.16
C ALA A 35 -3.81 -1.50 5.30
N HIS A 36 -5.07 -1.70 5.68
CA HIS A 36 -6.03 -0.65 6.02
C HIS A 36 -6.25 -0.71 7.53
N LEU A 37 -6.14 0.42 8.24
CA LEU A 37 -6.29 0.45 9.69
C LEU A 37 -7.51 1.26 10.08
N GLU A 38 -8.51 0.60 10.68
CA GLU A 38 -9.68 1.30 11.20
C GLU A 38 -9.40 1.89 12.60
N PRO A 39 -9.51 3.22 12.77
CA PRO A 39 -9.23 3.88 14.06
C PRO A 39 -10.10 3.37 15.21
N GLY A 40 -11.31 2.90 14.91
CA GLY A 40 -12.29 2.43 15.89
C GLY A 40 -12.15 0.96 16.32
N ILE A 41 -11.37 0.14 15.59
CA ILE A 41 -11.17 -1.29 15.92
C ILE A 41 -9.92 -1.47 16.78
N LEU A 42 -9.02 -0.49 16.85
CA LEU A 42 -7.86 -0.52 17.72
C LEU A 42 -8.34 -0.38 19.18
N PRO A 43 -8.30 -1.44 19.99
CA PRO A 43 -8.72 -1.33 21.38
C PRO A 43 -7.76 -0.36 22.06
N ARG A 44 -8.28 0.67 22.74
CA ARG A 44 -7.51 1.76 23.38
C ARG A 44 -6.31 1.30 24.24
N ARG A 45 -6.20 0.00 24.58
CA ARG A 45 -5.16 -0.62 25.40
C ARG A 45 -4.85 -2.10 25.08
N GLN A 46 -5.13 -2.64 23.89
CA GLN A 46 -4.66 -4.00 23.58
C GLN A 46 -3.46 -3.97 22.66
N PHE A 47 -2.35 -4.52 23.18
CA PHE A 47 -1.27 -5.09 22.40
C PHE A 47 -1.85 -5.86 21.21
N PHE A 48 -1.33 -5.57 20.02
CA PHE A 48 -1.61 -6.39 18.85
C PHE A 48 -1.20 -7.82 19.20
N PRO A 49 -2.11 -8.81 19.21
CA PRO A 49 -1.64 -10.18 19.29
C PRO A 49 -0.68 -10.39 18.11
N ASN A 50 0.48 -11.02 18.36
CA ASN A 50 1.51 -11.37 17.36
C ASN A 50 0.98 -12.18 16.15
N THR A 51 -0.30 -12.50 16.13
CA THR A 51 -0.97 -13.31 15.12
C THR A 51 -1.89 -12.46 14.28
N LYS A 52 -1.28 -11.81 13.27
CA LYS A 52 -1.86 -11.33 12.01
C LYS A 52 -3.06 -10.38 12.14
N TRP A 53 -2.88 -9.18 11.60
CA TRP A 53 -3.93 -8.21 11.27
C TRP A 53 -5.24 -8.93 10.93
N ARG A 54 -6.25 -8.85 11.79
CA ARG A 54 -7.55 -9.47 11.52
C ARG A 54 -8.16 -8.76 10.32
N TYR A 55 -8.00 -9.33 9.13
CA TYR A 55 -8.70 -9.04 7.87
C TYR A 55 -9.28 -7.62 7.82
N CYS A 56 -8.41 -6.61 7.83
CA CYS A 56 -8.85 -5.30 7.42
C CYS A 56 -8.86 -5.27 5.90
N ARG A 57 -9.90 -4.71 5.30
CA ARG A 57 -10.06 -4.61 3.84
C ARG A 57 -8.97 -3.70 3.28
N GLY A 58 -7.81 -4.25 3.01
CA GLY A 58 -6.71 -3.56 2.36
C GLY A 58 -6.99 -3.28 0.88
N VAL A 59 -6.14 -2.47 0.27
CA VAL A 59 -6.19 -2.22 -1.18
C VAL A 59 -5.25 -3.20 -1.88
N GLY A 60 -5.82 -4.03 -2.76
CA GLY A 60 -5.08 -5.00 -3.55
C GLY A 60 -4.05 -4.35 -4.45
N MET A 61 -2.91 -5.02 -4.63
CA MET A 61 -1.83 -4.63 -5.52
C MET A 61 -1.82 -5.55 -6.75
N TYR A 62 -1.47 -4.98 -7.90
CA TYR A 62 -1.37 -5.70 -9.18
C TYR A 62 0.08 -5.89 -9.62
N PHE A 63 1.00 -5.07 -9.13
CA PHE A 63 2.41 -5.10 -9.48
C PHE A 63 3.29 -5.17 -8.24
N CYS A 64 4.43 -5.84 -8.38
CA CYS A 64 5.43 -5.93 -7.34
C CYS A 64 6.05 -4.53 -7.14
N PRO A 65 5.97 -3.95 -5.94
CA PRO A 65 6.49 -2.61 -5.67
C PRO A 65 8.01 -2.51 -5.82
N PHE A 66 8.72 -3.65 -5.80
CA PHE A 66 10.18 -3.70 -5.84
C PHE A 66 10.73 -3.95 -7.25
N THR A 67 9.98 -4.64 -8.12
CA THR A 67 10.45 -5.03 -9.46
C THR A 67 9.59 -4.51 -10.60
N GLY A 68 8.38 -4.01 -10.33
CA GLY A 68 7.40 -3.62 -11.34
C GLY A 68 6.76 -4.81 -12.07
N VAL A 69 7.17 -6.05 -11.76
CA VAL A 69 6.60 -7.25 -12.36
C VAL A 69 5.19 -7.46 -11.84
N HIS A 70 4.28 -7.84 -12.72
CA HIS A 70 2.90 -8.15 -12.37
C HIS A 70 2.83 -9.23 -11.27
N LEU A 71 1.88 -9.12 -10.36
CA LEU A 71 1.64 -10.10 -9.28
C LEU A 71 0.59 -11.11 -9.73
N PRO A 72 0.59 -12.34 -9.19
CA PRO A 72 -0.44 -13.33 -9.53
C PRO A 72 -1.88 -12.89 -9.20
N GLY A 73 -2.06 -11.79 -8.46
CA GLY A 73 -3.31 -11.01 -8.39
C GLY A 73 -4.38 -11.55 -7.45
N ALA A 74 -5.42 -10.73 -7.24
CA ALA A 74 -6.60 -11.03 -6.43
C ALA A 74 -7.50 -12.07 -7.13
N LEU A 75 -7.14 -13.34 -7.00
CA LEU A 75 -7.83 -14.44 -7.66
C LEU A 75 -9.24 -14.70 -7.13
N ARG A 76 -9.68 -13.96 -6.10
CA ARG A 76 -11.00 -14.14 -5.50
C ARG A 76 -12.13 -14.14 -6.53
N ASP A 77 -12.14 -13.15 -7.42
CA ASP A 77 -13.21 -12.99 -8.41
C ASP A 77 -13.05 -14.00 -9.55
N ALA A 78 -11.83 -14.23 -10.02
CA ALA A 78 -11.54 -15.21 -11.06
C ALA A 78 -11.89 -16.64 -10.60
N ARG A 79 -11.59 -16.98 -9.34
CA ARG A 79 -11.99 -18.25 -8.70
C ARG A 79 -13.48 -18.45 -8.80
N TYR A 80 -14.19 -17.39 -8.45
CA TYR A 80 -15.63 -17.41 -8.33
C TYR A 80 -16.29 -17.60 -9.70
N ILE A 81 -15.85 -16.85 -10.71
CA ILE A 81 -16.32 -16.99 -12.09
C ILE A 81 -16.11 -18.41 -12.60
N VAL A 82 -14.92 -18.99 -12.37
CA VAL A 82 -14.64 -20.36 -12.82
C VAL A 82 -15.51 -21.38 -12.08
N TYR A 83 -15.68 -21.23 -10.76
CA TYR A 83 -16.53 -22.12 -9.98
C TYR A 83 -18.00 -22.07 -10.39
N ALA A 84 -18.55 -20.86 -10.54
CA ALA A 84 -19.93 -20.65 -10.94
C ALA A 84 -20.19 -21.35 -12.28
N ARG A 85 -19.26 -21.20 -13.24
CA ARG A 85 -19.35 -21.83 -14.55
C ARG A 85 -19.29 -23.34 -14.47
N GLU A 86 -18.35 -23.90 -13.71
CA GLU A 86 -18.22 -25.35 -13.49
C GLU A 86 -19.46 -25.95 -12.81
N LYS A 87 -20.23 -25.15 -12.06
CA LYS A 87 -21.46 -25.58 -11.37
C LYS A 87 -22.75 -25.20 -12.11
N GLY A 88 -22.66 -24.54 -13.27
CA GLY A 88 -23.82 -24.03 -13.98
C GLY A 88 -24.59 -22.95 -13.21
N MET A 89 -23.90 -22.24 -12.30
CA MET A 89 -24.46 -21.21 -11.41
C MET A 89 -24.26 -19.79 -11.93
N ASP A 90 -23.76 -19.60 -13.16
CA ASP A 90 -23.48 -18.28 -13.75
C ASP A 90 -24.67 -17.31 -13.72
N HIS A 91 -25.89 -17.85 -13.75
CA HIS A 91 -27.14 -17.10 -13.74
C HIS A 91 -27.63 -16.67 -12.35
N LEU A 92 -27.06 -17.22 -11.27
CA LEU A 92 -27.60 -17.04 -9.91
C LEU A 92 -26.98 -15.87 -9.16
N PHE A 93 -25.94 -15.23 -9.72
CA PHE A 93 -25.13 -14.29 -8.94
C PHE A 93 -24.54 -13.16 -9.79
N PRO A 94 -25.39 -12.25 -10.31
CA PRO A 94 -24.87 -11.04 -10.92
C PRO A 94 -24.12 -10.15 -9.90
N ASP A 95 -24.48 -10.18 -8.60
CA ASP A 95 -24.07 -9.11 -7.65
C ASP A 95 -23.54 -9.57 -6.26
N TYR A 96 -23.38 -10.86 -5.99
CA TYR A 96 -22.96 -11.31 -4.65
C TYR A 96 -21.46 -11.62 -4.55
N PHE A 97 -20.75 -10.81 -3.76
CA PHE A 97 -19.41 -11.10 -3.24
C PHE A 97 -19.47 -12.34 -2.33
N LEU A 98 -19.33 -13.52 -2.91
CA LEU A 98 -19.30 -14.76 -2.14
C LEU A 98 -18.05 -14.84 -1.26
N ASP A 99 -18.25 -15.46 -0.11
CA ASP A 99 -17.23 -15.80 0.87
C ASP A 99 -16.15 -16.69 0.22
N ALA A 100 -14.88 -16.37 0.41
CA ALA A 100 -13.75 -17.17 -0.06
C ALA A 100 -13.77 -18.63 0.46
N ARG A 101 -14.63 -18.91 1.45
CA ARG A 101 -14.90 -20.26 1.96
C ARG A 101 -15.81 -21.11 1.07
N ILE A 102 -16.47 -20.52 0.08
CA ILE A 102 -17.37 -21.22 -0.84
C ILE A 102 -16.55 -21.93 -1.93
N GLY A 103 -16.80 -23.24 -2.11
CA GLY A 103 -16.09 -24.11 -3.05
C GLY A 103 -15.19 -25.16 -2.37
N PRO A 104 -14.79 -26.23 -3.08
CA PRO A 104 -13.91 -27.25 -2.53
C PRO A 104 -12.53 -26.70 -2.13
N ARG A 105 -11.93 -27.31 -1.08
CA ARG A 105 -10.60 -26.91 -0.57
C ARG A 105 -9.49 -26.93 -1.62
N SER A 106 -9.61 -27.79 -2.64
CA SER A 106 -8.66 -27.86 -3.76
C SER A 106 -8.50 -26.52 -4.49
N MET A 107 -9.56 -25.70 -4.53
CA MET A 107 -9.54 -24.38 -5.14
C MET A 107 -8.63 -23.36 -4.44
N ARG A 108 -8.10 -23.70 -3.25
CA ARG A 108 -7.18 -22.84 -2.52
C ARG A 108 -5.71 -23.16 -2.80
N THR A 109 -5.44 -24.17 -3.63
CA THR A 109 -4.07 -24.64 -3.90
C THR A 109 -3.50 -23.97 -5.13
N GLU A 110 -2.19 -23.67 -5.12
CA GLU A 110 -1.49 -23.10 -6.28
C GLU A 110 -1.73 -23.91 -7.56
N GLN A 111 -1.66 -25.23 -7.42
CA GLN A 111 -1.86 -26.20 -8.49
C GLN A 111 -3.22 -26.05 -9.20
N TRP A 112 -4.31 -25.88 -8.45
CA TRP A 112 -5.65 -25.76 -9.02
C TRP A 112 -5.79 -24.53 -9.93
N TRP A 113 -5.13 -23.42 -9.57
CA TRP A 113 -5.12 -22.19 -10.38
C TRP A 113 -4.33 -22.35 -11.67
N LEU A 114 -3.14 -22.95 -11.55
CA LEU A 114 -2.24 -23.17 -12.68
C LEU A 114 -2.87 -24.08 -13.73
N GLU A 115 -3.54 -25.16 -13.30
CA GLU A 115 -4.26 -26.08 -14.19
C GLU A 115 -5.40 -25.41 -14.97
N ARG A 116 -5.94 -24.30 -14.46
CA ARG A 116 -7.07 -23.57 -15.07
C ARG A 116 -6.65 -22.28 -15.77
N GLY A 117 -5.36 -21.96 -15.80
CA GLY A 117 -4.85 -20.71 -16.40
C GLY A 117 -5.33 -19.45 -15.67
N ILE A 118 -5.74 -19.56 -14.41
CA ILE A 118 -6.23 -18.42 -13.63
C ILE A 118 -5.04 -17.58 -13.14
N GLY A 119 -5.10 -16.27 -13.37
CA GLY A 119 -4.02 -15.33 -13.00
C GLY A 119 -2.97 -15.08 -14.09
N GLU A 120 -3.16 -15.62 -15.31
CA GLU A 120 -2.24 -15.39 -16.43
C GLU A 120 -2.43 -14.05 -17.14
N LYS A 121 -3.61 -13.45 -17.05
CA LYS A 121 -3.94 -12.15 -17.65
C LYS A 121 -4.87 -11.40 -16.72
N ILE A 122 -4.39 -10.29 -16.15
CA ILE A 122 -5.30 -9.25 -15.68
C ILE A 122 -5.50 -8.30 -16.85
N ASP A 123 -6.76 -7.96 -17.08
CA ASP A 123 -7.09 -6.90 -18.00
C ASP A 123 -6.63 -5.58 -17.37
N CYS A 124 -5.51 -5.05 -17.85
CA CYS A 124 -5.01 -3.74 -17.46
C CYS A 124 -5.78 -2.61 -18.14
N ASP A 125 -6.76 -2.91 -19.01
CA ASP A 125 -7.59 -1.93 -19.67
C ASP A 125 -8.42 -1.18 -18.60
N GLY A 126 -7.94 0.02 -18.24
CA GLY A 126 -8.48 0.82 -17.14
C GLY A 126 -7.44 1.31 -16.13
N ILE A 127 -6.18 0.88 -16.26
CA ILE A 127 -5.05 1.44 -15.52
C ILE A 127 -4.49 2.63 -16.29
N TYR A 128 -5.12 3.79 -16.15
CA TYR A 128 -4.60 5.06 -16.66
C TYR A 128 -4.28 6.02 -15.50
N GLU A 129 -3.34 6.92 -15.75
CA GLU A 129 -3.14 8.08 -14.88
C GLU A 129 -4.31 9.05 -15.10
N ASP A 130 -4.99 9.40 -14.02
CA ASP A 130 -6.02 10.42 -14.02
C ASP A 130 -5.66 11.42 -12.93
N GLN A 131 -4.91 12.45 -13.34
CA GLN A 131 -4.48 13.53 -12.46
C GLN A 131 -5.62 14.51 -12.16
N GLU A 132 -6.73 14.43 -12.88
CA GLU A 132 -7.87 15.33 -12.74
C GLU A 132 -8.91 14.79 -11.75
N MET A 133 -8.81 13.52 -11.34
CA MET A 133 -9.75 12.93 -10.40
C MET A 133 -9.60 13.59 -9.02
N PRO A 134 -10.65 14.28 -8.52
CA PRO A 134 -10.58 14.90 -7.21
C PRO A 134 -10.45 13.83 -6.11
N PRO A 135 -9.89 14.19 -4.93
CA PRO A 135 -9.93 13.31 -3.76
C PRO A 135 -11.38 12.90 -3.50
N LYS A 136 -11.60 11.59 -3.35
CA LYS A 136 -12.91 10.99 -3.11
C LYS A 136 -13.39 11.24 -1.67
N TYR A 137 -12.48 11.43 -0.73
CA TYR A 137 -12.78 11.69 0.68
C TYR A 137 -12.42 13.14 1.05
N PRO A 138 -13.38 13.95 1.54
CA PRO A 138 -13.10 15.31 1.96
C PRO A 138 -12.06 15.34 3.09
N TYR A 139 -11.28 16.42 3.18
CA TYR A 139 -10.34 16.65 4.29
C TYR A 139 -11.03 16.49 5.65
N ASP A 140 -10.56 15.58 6.49
CA ASP A 140 -11.12 15.41 7.83
C ASP A 140 -10.34 16.32 8.80
N PRO A 141 -10.98 17.32 9.44
CA PRO A 141 -10.31 18.18 10.40
C PRO A 141 -9.69 17.44 11.59
N TYR A 142 -10.15 16.22 11.91
CA TYR A 142 -9.58 15.38 12.98
C TYR A 142 -8.20 14.79 12.62
N GLU A 143 -7.77 14.85 11.36
CA GLU A 143 -6.44 14.38 10.92
C GLU A 143 -5.28 15.07 11.63
N LYS A 144 -5.49 16.31 12.11
CA LYS A 144 -4.45 17.06 12.82
C LYS A 144 -4.14 16.50 14.21
N GLU A 145 -5.07 15.74 14.79
CA GLU A 145 -4.95 15.20 16.14
C GLU A 145 -4.30 13.82 16.17
N LEU A 146 -4.17 13.16 15.02
CA LEU A 146 -3.65 11.80 14.87
C LEU A 146 -2.52 11.79 13.82
N PRO A 147 -1.29 12.21 14.19
CA PRO A 147 -0.15 12.26 13.27
C PRO A 147 0.05 10.98 12.44
N GLY A 148 -0.18 9.82 13.06
CA GLY A 148 -0.10 8.53 12.38
C GLY A 148 -1.18 8.26 11.34
N PHE A 149 -2.20 9.09 11.23
CA PHE A 149 -3.26 9.05 10.21
C PHE A 149 -3.39 10.39 9.50
N GLN A 150 -2.36 11.23 9.51
CA GLN A 150 -2.40 12.43 8.67
C GLN A 150 -2.58 12.00 7.20
N ARG A 151 -2.94 12.90 6.28
CA ARG A 151 -2.74 12.69 4.84
C ARG A 151 -1.57 13.51 4.33
N CYS A 152 -0.90 13.03 3.28
CA CYS A 152 -0.01 13.90 2.54
C CYS A 152 -0.86 14.95 1.83
N LEU A 153 -0.68 16.22 2.19
CA LEU A 153 -1.42 17.34 1.59
C LEU A 153 -0.83 17.77 0.23
N GLU A 154 0.36 17.27 -0.10
CA GLU A 154 1.06 17.63 -1.32
C GLU A 154 0.73 16.64 -2.43
N GLN A 155 0.49 17.16 -3.62
CA GLN A 155 0.31 16.32 -4.79
C GLN A 155 1.62 15.60 -5.13
N PRO A 156 1.64 14.25 -5.12
CA PRO A 156 2.80 13.49 -5.51
C PRO A 156 3.07 13.61 -7.02
N VAL A 157 4.31 13.37 -7.42
CA VAL A 157 4.72 13.43 -8.84
C VAL A 157 4.04 12.34 -9.69
N HIS A 158 3.80 11.17 -9.12
CA HIS A 158 3.06 10.08 -9.75
C HIS A 158 1.71 9.90 -9.04
N PHE A 159 0.62 9.92 -9.81
CA PHE A 159 -0.74 9.92 -9.27
C PHE A 159 -1.72 9.14 -10.16
N CYS A 160 -1.51 7.83 -10.29
CA CYS A 160 -2.49 6.97 -10.96
C CYS A 160 -3.73 6.75 -10.10
N ARG A 161 -4.82 6.24 -10.70
CA ARG A 161 -6.09 5.96 -9.99
C ARG A 161 -5.91 5.14 -8.70
N GLY A 162 -5.00 4.16 -8.72
CA GLY A 162 -4.68 3.34 -7.55
C GLY A 162 -4.01 4.14 -6.43
N VAL A 163 -3.00 4.94 -6.78
CA VAL A 163 -2.31 5.85 -5.84
C VAL A 163 -3.28 6.88 -5.25
N SER A 164 -4.07 7.53 -6.11
CA SER A 164 -5.10 8.49 -5.69
C SER A 164 -6.06 7.84 -4.67
N SER A 165 -6.58 6.65 -4.97
CA SER A 165 -7.51 5.95 -4.08
C SER A 165 -6.90 5.58 -2.73
N VAL A 166 -5.60 5.22 -2.68
CA VAL A 166 -4.96 4.89 -1.40
C VAL A 166 -4.58 6.12 -0.58
N LEU A 167 -4.04 7.15 -1.21
CA LEU A 167 -3.58 8.36 -0.49
C LEU A 167 -4.75 9.21 0.02
N ASP A 168 -5.91 9.05 -0.60
CA ASP A 168 -7.12 9.77 -0.22
C ASP A 168 -7.80 9.22 1.05
N ASP A 169 -7.56 7.95 1.40
CA ASP A 169 -8.06 7.36 2.65
C ASP A 169 -6.90 7.19 3.64
N MET A 170 -6.90 8.03 4.69
CA MET A 170 -5.87 8.07 5.74
C MET A 170 -5.62 6.73 6.44
N ARG A 171 -6.56 5.79 6.34
CA ARG A 171 -6.46 4.46 6.93
C ARG A 171 -5.57 3.54 6.13
N ASN A 172 -5.27 3.84 4.87
CA ASN A 172 -4.33 3.07 4.08
C ASN A 172 -2.91 3.32 4.54
N MET A 173 -2.15 2.25 4.67
CA MET A 173 -0.77 2.31 5.13
C MET A 173 0.23 2.38 3.98
N TYR A 174 -0.14 3.09 2.91
CA TYR A 174 0.76 3.47 1.83
C TYR A 174 0.89 5.00 1.84
N TRP A 175 2.09 5.49 1.60
CA TRP A 175 2.42 6.88 1.88
C TRP A 175 3.36 7.50 0.85
N TYR A 176 3.30 8.83 0.74
CA TYR A 176 4.24 9.66 -0.03
C TYR A 176 4.95 10.66 0.89
N LEU A 177 6.28 10.60 0.97
CA LEU A 177 7.11 11.56 1.69
C LEU A 177 7.53 12.69 0.75
N PRO A 178 6.94 13.90 0.87
CA PRO A 178 7.19 14.97 -0.10
C PRO A 178 8.61 15.51 -0.04
N HIS A 179 9.25 15.54 1.13
CA HIS A 179 10.61 16.06 1.29
C HIS A 179 11.69 15.15 0.67
N THR A 180 11.47 13.84 0.58
CA THR A 180 12.40 12.90 -0.09
C THR A 180 11.89 12.39 -1.44
N ARG A 181 10.67 12.75 -1.86
CA ARG A 181 10.02 12.24 -3.08
C ARG A 181 9.92 10.71 -3.12
N GLU A 182 9.59 10.11 -1.98
CA GLU A 182 9.50 8.65 -1.84
C GLU A 182 8.09 8.18 -1.61
N TYR A 183 7.77 7.02 -2.19
CA TYR A 183 6.53 6.29 -1.94
C TYR A 183 6.87 5.02 -1.20
N GLY A 184 5.98 4.52 -0.36
CA GLY A 184 6.24 3.27 0.32
C GLY A 184 5.15 2.81 1.26
N PHE A 185 5.35 1.61 1.78
CA PHE A 185 4.49 1.02 2.79
C PHE A 185 4.90 1.53 4.16
N ARG A 186 3.96 1.88 5.02
CA ARG A 186 4.32 2.34 6.36
C ARG A 186 4.99 1.24 7.17
N ILE A 187 5.98 1.66 7.95
CA ILE A 187 6.62 0.84 8.97
C ILE A 187 6.01 1.21 10.32
N ILE A 188 5.26 0.27 10.88
CA ILE A 188 4.48 0.40 12.10
C ILE A 188 5.17 -0.39 13.20
N ASP A 189 5.29 0.23 14.36
CA ASP A 189 5.63 -0.44 15.60
C ASP A 189 4.36 -1.08 16.20
N PRO A 190 4.21 -2.41 16.21
CA PRO A 190 3.03 -3.06 16.77
C PRO A 190 2.92 -2.88 18.29
N GLU A 191 3.94 -2.37 18.98
CA GLU A 191 3.87 -2.10 20.42
C GLU A 191 3.32 -0.71 20.73
N GLN A 192 3.17 0.15 19.72
CA GLN A 192 2.75 1.53 19.88
C GLN A 192 1.40 1.80 19.19
N ARG A 193 0.66 2.77 19.70
CA ARG A 193 -0.56 3.25 19.02
C ARG A 193 -0.18 3.94 17.72
N VAL A 194 -0.76 3.49 16.61
CA VAL A 194 -0.48 4.01 15.26
C VAL A 194 -0.62 5.52 15.19
N ASP A 195 -1.66 6.07 15.81
CA ASP A 195 -2.00 7.50 15.85
C ASP A 195 -0.83 8.41 16.23
N PHE A 196 0.12 7.92 17.03
CA PHE A 196 1.24 8.71 17.56
C PHE A 196 2.60 8.29 16.99
N GLN A 197 2.61 7.35 16.05
CA GLN A 197 3.86 6.93 15.44
C GLN A 197 4.29 7.89 14.34
N PRO A 198 5.58 8.21 14.23
CA PRO A 198 6.07 8.94 13.09
C PRO A 198 5.83 8.16 11.80
N ILE A 199 5.72 8.89 10.70
CA ILE A 199 5.54 8.28 9.39
C ILE A 199 6.90 7.84 8.86
N ARG A 200 7.15 6.53 8.97
CA ARG A 200 8.27 5.84 8.35
C ARG A 200 7.76 4.94 7.25
N ILE A 201 8.52 4.79 6.18
CA ILE A 201 8.13 3.95 5.04
C ILE A 201 9.23 2.98 4.64
N LEU A 202 8.84 1.83 4.13
CA LEU A 202 9.65 0.95 3.30
C LEU A 202 9.50 1.44 1.84
N PRO A 203 10.53 2.02 1.21
CA PRO A 203 10.41 2.59 -0.12
C PRO A 203 10.01 1.57 -1.19
N ALA A 204 9.09 1.97 -2.06
CA ALA A 204 8.65 1.22 -3.23
C ALA A 204 9.18 1.92 -4.49
N PRO A 205 10.10 1.31 -5.28
CA PRO A 205 10.58 1.89 -6.53
C PRO A 205 9.57 1.81 -7.70
N TYR A 206 8.52 0.99 -7.58
CA TYR A 206 7.45 0.87 -8.57
C TYR A 206 6.08 1.06 -7.93
N CYS A 207 5.14 1.60 -8.70
CA CYS A 207 3.76 1.75 -8.29
C CYS A 207 3.09 0.37 -8.17
N PRO A 208 2.55 -0.01 -7.00
CA PRO A 208 1.90 -1.32 -6.81
C PRO A 208 0.64 -1.53 -7.66
N TRP A 209 0.06 -0.46 -8.21
CA TRP A 209 -1.22 -0.52 -8.93
C TRP A 209 -1.08 -0.42 -10.45
N CYS A 210 -0.09 0.32 -10.95
CA CYS A 210 0.12 0.45 -12.40
C CYS A 210 1.47 -0.04 -12.90
N GLY A 211 2.37 -0.47 -12.02
CA GLY A 211 3.69 -0.98 -12.40
C GLY A 211 4.67 0.07 -12.91
N THR A 212 4.26 1.35 -12.98
CA THR A 212 5.13 2.45 -13.40
C THR A 212 6.29 2.60 -12.42
N ARG A 213 7.50 2.79 -12.96
CA ARG A 213 8.67 3.12 -12.14
C ARG A 213 8.48 4.50 -11.54
N LEU A 214 8.57 4.59 -10.22
CA LEU A 214 8.39 5.83 -9.49
C LEU A 214 9.63 6.74 -9.63
N PRO A 215 9.47 8.06 -9.47
CA PRO A 215 10.58 8.99 -9.46
C PRO A 215 11.66 8.56 -8.46
N SER A 216 12.93 8.81 -8.80
CA SER A 216 14.02 8.47 -7.90
C SER A 216 13.92 9.29 -6.60
N SER A 217 14.21 8.60 -5.49
CA SER A 217 14.34 9.24 -4.18
C SER A 217 15.37 10.36 -4.21
N LEU A 218 15.06 11.43 -3.48
CA LEU A 218 15.96 12.55 -3.18
C LEU A 218 16.50 12.49 -1.75
N ARG A 219 16.34 11.36 -1.05
CA ARG A 219 16.70 11.19 0.36
C ARG A 219 18.15 11.57 0.65
N THR A 220 19.10 11.09 -0.16
CA THR A 220 20.52 11.41 0.05
C THR A 220 20.81 12.90 -0.07
N GLN A 221 20.26 13.57 -1.09
CA GLN A 221 20.41 15.03 -1.28
C GLN A 221 19.74 15.80 -0.14
N TRP A 222 18.56 15.35 0.29
CA TRP A 222 17.83 15.95 1.40
C TRP A 222 18.61 15.81 2.72
N GLU A 223 19.12 14.62 3.04
CA GLU A 223 19.92 14.37 4.24
C GLU A 223 21.19 15.23 4.28
N GLU A 224 21.90 15.34 3.15
CA GLU A 224 23.06 16.21 3.03
C GLU A 224 22.69 17.68 3.31
N ARG A 225 21.57 18.14 2.76
CA ARG A 225 21.08 19.52 2.96
C ARG A 225 20.69 19.79 4.42
N VAL A 226 20.01 18.85 5.06
CA VAL A 226 19.65 18.92 6.48
C VAL A 226 20.93 19.03 7.34
N ARG A 227 21.92 18.16 7.10
CA ARG A 227 23.21 18.19 7.82
C ARG A 227 23.99 19.48 7.58
N ASN A 228 23.99 20.01 6.36
CA ASN A 228 24.64 21.28 6.02
C ASN A 228 24.02 22.48 6.76
N ARG A 229 22.80 22.35 7.27
CA ARG A 229 22.16 23.35 8.15
C ARG A 229 22.37 23.08 9.65
N GLY A 230 23.16 22.08 10.01
CA GLY A 230 23.41 21.69 11.41
C GLY A 230 22.22 20.99 12.07
N LEU A 231 21.33 20.40 11.27
CA LEU A 231 20.18 19.61 11.74
C LEU A 231 20.46 18.11 11.61
N ASP A 232 19.75 17.28 12.37
CA ASP A 232 19.80 15.82 12.26
C ASP A 232 18.60 15.30 11.44
N PRO A 233 18.81 14.63 10.29
CA PRO A 233 17.72 14.01 9.53
C PRO A 233 16.80 13.10 10.35
N ASP A 234 17.35 12.43 11.37
CA ASP A 234 16.60 11.50 12.20
C ASP A 234 15.58 12.22 13.11
N ASP A 235 15.78 13.51 13.42
CA ASP A 235 14.83 14.29 14.21
C ASP A 235 13.48 14.42 13.50
N LEU A 236 13.47 14.63 12.17
CA LEU A 236 12.24 14.68 11.38
C LEU A 236 11.61 13.29 11.25
N VAL A 237 12.42 12.25 11.10
CA VAL A 237 11.93 10.87 10.98
C VAL A 237 11.35 10.36 12.31
N ALA A 238 11.88 10.83 13.44
CA ALA A 238 11.43 10.43 14.77
C ALA A 238 10.19 11.18 15.25
N SER A 239 9.85 12.32 14.64
CA SER A 239 8.78 13.19 15.11
C SER A 239 7.77 13.54 14.01
N HIS A 240 6.49 13.39 14.35
CA HIS A 240 5.41 13.94 13.55
C HIS A 240 4.38 14.61 14.48
N PRO A 241 4.12 15.92 14.35
CA PRO A 241 4.67 16.86 13.36
C PRO A 241 6.18 17.11 13.51
N PRO A 242 6.83 17.79 12.52
CA PRO A 242 8.24 18.16 12.61
C PRO A 242 8.59 18.92 13.90
N PRO A 243 9.83 18.82 14.42
CA PRO A 243 10.22 19.53 15.63
C PRO A 243 10.13 21.04 15.46
N LYS A 244 9.82 21.74 16.54
CA LYS A 244 9.74 23.20 16.54
C LYS A 244 11.06 23.82 16.05
N GLY A 245 10.99 24.69 15.04
CA GLY A 245 12.15 25.37 14.47
C GLY A 245 12.73 24.68 13.23
N TRP A 246 12.19 23.54 12.81
CA TRP A 246 12.54 22.96 11.51
C TRP A 246 12.13 23.87 10.34
N PRO A 247 13.02 24.09 9.35
CA PRO A 247 12.68 24.86 8.16
C PRO A 247 11.56 24.17 7.37
N GLU A 248 10.47 24.88 7.11
CA GLU A 248 9.27 24.36 6.43
C GLU A 248 9.58 23.86 5.02
N GLU A 249 10.53 24.48 4.32
CA GLU A 249 10.93 24.03 2.99
C GLU A 249 11.60 22.65 3.00
N LEU A 250 12.20 22.24 4.12
CA LEU A 250 12.84 20.92 4.26
C LEU A 250 11.86 19.83 4.69
N THR A 251 10.63 20.18 5.06
CA THR A 251 9.58 19.20 5.42
C THR A 251 8.61 18.92 4.27
N THR A 252 8.70 19.71 3.20
CA THR A 252 7.79 19.70 2.04
C THR A 252 8.52 19.47 0.72
N SER A 253 7.79 19.43 -0.40
CA SER A 253 8.39 19.37 -1.75
C SER A 253 9.04 20.67 -2.22
N ALA A 254 8.89 21.77 -1.47
CA ALA A 254 9.30 23.09 -1.89
C ALA A 254 10.80 23.16 -2.22
N TRP A 255 11.67 22.53 -1.42
CA TRP A 255 13.12 22.67 -1.62
C TRP A 255 13.59 22.12 -2.96
N TRP A 256 13.09 20.96 -3.40
CA TRP A 256 13.53 20.33 -4.65
C TRP A 256 12.77 20.87 -5.86
N LYS A 257 11.50 21.29 -5.70
CA LYS A 257 10.74 21.96 -6.77
C LYS A 257 11.39 23.29 -7.16
N ASN A 258 11.85 24.06 -6.18
CA ASN A 258 12.53 25.33 -6.42
C ASN A 258 13.89 25.16 -7.13
N GLU A 259 14.49 23.96 -7.05
CA GLU A 259 15.75 23.61 -7.70
C GLU A 259 15.54 22.89 -9.05
N GLY A 260 14.29 22.61 -9.44
CA GLY A 260 13.95 21.95 -10.70
C GLY A 260 14.31 20.46 -10.74
N LEU A 261 14.31 19.79 -9.59
CA LEU A 261 14.69 18.37 -9.44
C LEU A 261 13.54 17.38 -9.60
#